data_AF-A0A397SK36-F1
#
_entry.id   AF-A0A397SK36-F1
#
_cell.length_a   1.000
_cell.length_b   1.000
_cell.length_c   1.000
_cell.angle_alpha   90.00
_cell.angle_beta   90.00
_cell.angle_gamma   90.00
#
_symmetry.space_group_name_H-M   'P 1'
#
loop_
_entity.id
_entity.type
_entity.pdbx_description
1 polymer ?
#
loop_
_entity_poly.entity_id
_entity_poly.type
_entity_poly.pdbx_seq_one_letter_code
_entity_poly.pdbx_strand_id
1 'polypeptide(L)'
;MYETTSGLPPYHDVSNDENLAKKICQGLRPSFNIKVPQLIVHLIESCLDANPLNRPSAVEVKNILYQQWRELVNSKETELVKQIKEADEINNKLQTNTNLSYVTPLQKFLKK
;
A
#
# COMPACT_ATOMS: atom_id res chain seq x y z
N MET A 1 -4.76 -2.66 4.77
CA MET A 1 -3.83 -1.73 4.09
C MET A 1 -3.38 -2.28 2.74
N TYR A 2 -2.79 -3.48 2.65
CA TYR A 2 -2.41 -4.04 1.34
C TYR A 2 -3.57 -4.13 0.34
N GLU A 3 -4.68 -4.76 0.73
CA GLU A 3 -5.85 -4.94 -0.15
C GLU A 3 -6.49 -3.62 -0.56
N THR A 4 -6.61 -2.67 0.39
CA THR A 4 -7.11 -1.33 0.11
C THR A 4 -6.20 -0.52 -0.81
N THR A 5 -4.90 -0.80 -0.83
CA THR A 5 -3.93 -0.11 -1.69
C THR A 5 -3.84 -0.75 -3.07
N SER A 6 -3.79 -2.09 -3.14
CA SER A 6 -3.63 -2.86 -4.38
C SER A 6 -4.95 -3.14 -5.11
N GLY A 7 -6.08 -3.10 -4.41
CA GLY A 7 -7.39 -3.53 -4.91
C GLY A 7 -7.56 -5.05 -4.98
N LEU A 8 -6.60 -5.84 -4.50
CA LEU A 8 -6.59 -7.30 -4.59
C LEU A 8 -6.24 -7.93 -3.24
N PRO A 9 -6.80 -9.12 -2.91
CA PRO A 9 -6.35 -9.89 -1.76
C PRO A 9 -4.85 -10.18 -1.83
N PRO A 10 -4.13 -10.24 -0.69
CA PRO A 10 -2.75 -10.71 -0.68
C PRO A 10 -2.68 -12.14 -1.22
N TYR A 11 -1.71 -12.41 -2.10
CA TYR A 11 -1.51 -13.73 -2.72
C TYR A 11 -2.71 -14.24 -3.54
N HIS A 12 -3.53 -13.34 -4.12
CA HIS A 12 -4.72 -13.69 -4.91
C HIS A 12 -4.46 -14.68 -6.08
N ASP A 13 -3.23 -14.74 -6.56
CA ASP A 13 -2.74 -15.56 -7.66
C ASP A 13 -2.04 -16.86 -7.21
N VAL A 14 -1.97 -17.10 -5.89
CA VAL A 14 -1.32 -18.27 -5.30
C VAL A 14 -2.37 -19.15 -4.62
N SER A 15 -2.26 -20.47 -4.80
CA SER A 15 -3.13 -21.42 -4.10
C SER A 15 -2.99 -21.27 -2.58
N ASN A 16 -4.12 -21.20 -1.88
CA ASN A 16 -4.16 -21.10 -0.42
C ASN A 16 -3.90 -22.47 0.23
N ASP A 17 -2.65 -22.92 0.21
CA ASP A 17 -2.21 -24.22 0.70
C ASP A 17 -1.16 -24.12 1.82
N GLU A 18 -0.75 -25.27 2.37
CA GLU A 18 0.27 -25.35 3.42
C GLU A 18 1.64 -24.79 2.96
N ASN A 19 1.94 -24.85 1.66
CA ASN A 19 3.18 -24.33 1.11
C ASN A 19 3.22 -22.80 1.21
N LEU A 20 2.10 -22.14 0.91
CA LEU A 20 1.98 -20.69 1.09
C LEU A 20 2.13 -20.31 2.57
N ALA A 21 1.48 -21.05 3.48
CA ALA A 21 1.62 -20.82 4.92
C ALA A 21 3.09 -20.92 5.39
N LYS A 22 3.82 -21.96 4.94
CA LYS A 22 5.25 -22.12 5.23
C LYS A 22 6.09 -20.95 4.72
N LYS A 23 5.86 -20.48 3.50
CA LYS A 23 6.55 -19.32 2.94
C LYS A 23 6.29 -18.06 3.75
N ILE A 24 5.06 -17.82 4.20
CA ILE A 24 4.70 -16.66 5.05
C ILE A 24 5.43 -16.73 6.40
N CYS A 25 5.48 -17.92 7.03
CA CYS A 25 6.25 -18.13 8.25
C CYS A 25 7.76 -17.89 8.05
N GLN A 26 8.28 -18.16 6.85
CA GLN A 26 9.67 -17.90 6.46
C GLN A 26 9.94 -16.45 6.04
N GLY A 27 8.95 -15.56 6.15
CA GLY A 27 9.13 -14.13 5.88
C GLY A 27 8.62 -13.67 4.52
N LEU A 28 7.97 -14.52 3.71
CA LEU A 28 7.27 -14.05 2.51
C LEU A 28 6.23 -13.00 2.91
N ARG A 29 6.25 -11.84 2.24
CA ARG A 29 5.28 -10.76 2.40
C ARG A 29 4.67 -10.36 1.06
N PRO A 30 3.43 -9.81 1.05
CA PRO A 30 2.82 -9.32 -0.19
C PRO A 30 3.66 -8.19 -0.80
N SER A 31 3.80 -8.20 -2.12
CA SER A 31 4.48 -7.15 -2.89
C SER A 31 3.51 -6.45 -3.84
N PHE A 32 3.75 -5.18 -4.13
CA PHE A 32 2.89 -4.41 -5.03
C PHE A 32 3.37 -4.50 -6.49
N ASN A 33 2.43 -4.77 -7.40
CA ASN A 33 2.65 -4.68 -8.85
C ASN A 33 2.35 -3.27 -9.41
N ILE A 34 2.07 -2.32 -8.53
CA ILE A 34 1.83 -0.91 -8.82
C ILE A 34 2.82 -0.06 -8.03
N LYS A 35 3.07 1.16 -8.47
CA LYS A 35 3.79 2.15 -7.65
C LYS A 35 2.88 2.56 -6.50
N VAL A 36 3.40 2.47 -5.28
CA VAL A 36 2.74 2.91 -4.04
C VAL A 36 3.62 3.98 -3.40
N PRO A 37 3.03 5.04 -2.79
CA PRO A 37 3.82 6.01 -2.03
C PRO A 37 4.68 5.32 -0.98
N GLN A 38 5.97 5.66 -0.92
CA GLN A 38 6.94 5.02 -0.05
C GLN A 38 6.53 5.08 1.43
N LEU A 39 5.91 6.19 1.85
CA LEU A 39 5.37 6.34 3.20
C LEU A 39 4.29 5.31 3.55
N ILE A 40 3.48 4.88 2.57
CA ILE A 40 2.48 3.82 2.76
C ILE A 40 3.15 2.45 2.74
N VAL A 41 4.15 2.24 1.86
CA VAL A 41 4.94 0.99 1.82
C VAL A 41 5.59 0.72 3.17
N HIS A 42 6.31 1.70 3.72
CA HIS A 42 6.97 1.57 5.03
C HIS A 42 5.98 1.26 6.17
N LEU A 43 4.78 1.86 6.15
CA LEU A 43 3.75 1.56 7.14
C LEU A 43 3.25 0.12 7.01
N ILE A 44 3.10 -0.39 5.78
CA ILE A 44 2.68 -1.78 5.53
C ILE A 44 3.78 -2.75 5.96
N GLU A 45 5.03 -2.48 5.60
CA GLU A 45 6.18 -3.30 5.96
C GLU A 45 6.38 -3.40 7.48
N SER A 46 6.31 -2.27 8.19
CA SER A 46 6.39 -2.25 9.67
C SER A 46 5.26 -3.04 10.33
N CYS A 47 4.03 -2.94 9.82
CA CYS A 47 2.91 -3.76 10.32
C CYS A 47 3.11 -5.26 10.08
N LEU A 48 3.86 -5.62 9.04
CA LEU A 48 4.10 -6.99 8.61
C LEU A 48 5.46 -7.53 9.07
N ASP A 49 6.20 -6.82 9.91
CA ASP A 49 7.53 -7.23 10.34
C ASP A 49 7.52 -8.65 10.95
N ALA A 50 8.51 -9.46 10.59
CA ALA A 50 8.67 -10.81 11.09
C ALA A 50 8.89 -10.84 12.60
N ASN A 51 9.61 -9.84 13.15
CA ASN A 51 9.75 -9.61 14.56
C ASN A 51 8.53 -8.85 15.11
N PRO A 52 7.72 -9.46 15.99
CA PRO A 52 6.56 -8.78 16.58
C PRO A 52 6.89 -7.51 17.34
N LEU A 53 8.12 -7.38 17.88
CA LEU A 53 8.56 -6.19 18.63
C LEU A 53 8.76 -4.96 17.75
N ASN A 54 8.96 -5.14 16.45
CA ASN A 54 9.08 -4.04 15.49
C ASN A 54 7.72 -3.56 14.98
N ARG A 55 6.63 -4.29 15.28
CA ARG A 55 5.30 -3.93 14.79
C ARG A 55 4.74 -2.76 15.58
N PRO A 56 4.23 -1.72 14.91
CA PRO A 56 3.57 -0.62 15.60
C PRO A 56 2.29 -1.12 16.27
N SER A 57 1.96 -0.51 17.40
CA SER A 57 0.65 -0.63 18.02
C SER A 57 -0.44 -0.04 17.13
N ALA A 58 -1.69 -0.48 17.34
CA ALA A 58 -2.83 0.09 16.62
C ALA A 58 -2.97 1.62 16.85
N VAL A 59 -2.53 2.12 18.01
CA VAL A 59 -2.54 3.56 18.32
C VAL A 59 -1.53 4.31 17.46
N GLU A 60 -0.31 3.78 17.30
CA GLU A 60 0.71 4.38 16.44
C GLU A 60 0.26 4.38 14.97
N VAL A 61 -0.28 3.26 14.48
CA VAL A 61 -0.82 3.17 13.11
C VAL A 61 -1.91 4.21 12.89
N LYS A 62 -2.86 4.33 13.82
CA LYS A 62 -3.94 5.34 13.75
C LYS A 62 -3.36 6.76 13.70
N ASN A 63 -2.37 7.06 14.54
CA ASN A 63 -1.76 8.38 14.58
C ASN A 63 -1.04 8.72 13.28
N ILE A 64 -0.28 7.77 12.72
CA ILE A 64 0.41 7.93 11.42
C ILE A 64 -0.61 8.22 10.32
N LEU A 65 -1.65 7.38 10.21
CA LEU A 65 -2.69 7.55 9.19
C LEU A 65 -3.46 8.87 9.36
N TYR A 66 -3.73 9.29 10.60
CA TYR A 66 -4.38 10.57 10.88
C TYR A 66 -3.52 11.76 10.44
N GLN A 67 -2.21 11.73 10.70
CA GLN A 67 -1.30 12.78 10.26
C GLN A 67 -1.22 12.84 8.73
N GLN A 68 -1.07 11.68 8.07
CA GLN A 68 -1.09 11.60 6.61
C GLN A 68 -2.39 12.16 6.02
N TRP A 69 -3.54 11.81 6.60
CA TRP A 69 -4.83 12.37 6.17
C TRP A 69 -4.89 13.90 6.36
N ARG A 70 -4.41 14.41 7.50
CA ARG A 70 -4.33 15.85 7.77
C ARG A 70 -3.44 16.56 6.75
N GLU A 71 -2.32 15.98 6.36
CA GLU A 71 -1.45 16.52 5.32
C GLU A 71 -2.18 16.63 3.98
N LEU A 72 -2.86 15.56 3.56
CA LEU A 72 -3.60 15.53 2.28
C LEU A 72 -4.70 16.60 2.20
N VAL A 73 -5.39 16.86 3.31
CA VAL A 73 -6.50 17.82 3.35
C VAL A 73 -5.99 19.26 3.45
N ASN A 74 -4.92 19.50 4.21
CA ASN A 74 -4.51 20.86 4.58
C ASN A 74 -3.30 21.40 3.79
N SER A 75 -2.54 20.55 3.10
CA SER A 75 -1.32 20.96 2.41
C SER A 75 -1.16 20.29 1.05
N LYS A 76 -0.98 21.10 0.00
CA LYS A 76 -0.85 20.62 -1.38
C LYS A 76 0.57 20.20 -1.77
N GLU A 77 1.54 20.38 -0.88
CA GLU A 77 2.98 20.19 -1.17
C GLU A 77 3.73 19.38 -0.11
N THR A 78 3.07 18.42 0.55
CA THR A 78 3.79 17.49 1.43
C THR A 78 4.50 16.40 0.62
N GLU A 79 5.46 15.75 1.27
CA GLU A 79 6.17 14.61 0.70
C GLU A 79 5.20 13.49 0.30
N LEU A 80 4.19 13.21 1.11
CA LEU A 80 3.14 12.24 0.77
C LEU A 80 2.39 12.62 -0.52
N VAL A 81 2.01 13.90 -0.67
CA VAL A 81 1.32 14.38 -1.87
C VAL A 81 2.21 14.23 -3.11
N LYS A 82 3.51 14.51 -3.00
CA LYS A 82 4.47 14.34 -4.10
C LYS A 82 4.58 12.87 -4.52
N GLN A 83 4.74 11.96 -3.55
CA GLN A 83 4.82 10.53 -3.81
C GLN A 83 3.53 9.96 -4.41
N ILE A 84 2.38 10.47 -4.00
CA ILE A 84 1.08 10.12 -4.59
C ILE A 84 1.01 10.53 -6.06
N LYS A 85 1.38 11.78 -6.40
CA LYS A 85 1.37 12.27 -7.78
C LYS A 85 2.31 11.43 -8.66
N GLU A 86 3.53 11.17 -8.19
CA GLU A 86 4.49 10.31 -8.89
C GLU A 86 3.93 8.91 -9.12
N ALA A 87 3.34 8.31 -8.09
CA ALA A 87 2.73 6.99 -8.18
C ALA A 87 1.58 6.96 -9.20
N ASP A 88 0.71 7.97 -9.19
CA ASP A 88 -0.39 8.08 -10.14
C ASP A 88 0.11 8.25 -11.58
N GLU A 89 1.12 9.08 -11.82
CA GLU A 89 1.73 9.26 -13.15
C GLU A 89 2.31 7.95 -13.71
N ILE A 90 3.04 7.20 -12.88
CA ILE A 90 3.62 5.91 -13.27
C ILE A 90 2.52 4.87 -13.52
N ASN A 91 1.57 4.75 -12.61
CA ASN A 91 0.50 3.75 -12.71
C ASN A 91 -0.42 4.01 -13.89
N ASN A 92 -0.74 5.27 -14.21
CA ASN A 92 -1.53 5.61 -15.39
C ASN A 92 -0.84 5.18 -16.69
N LYS A 93 0.49 5.36 -16.78
CA LYS A 93 1.29 4.87 -17.94
C LYS A 93 1.30 3.34 -18.04
N LEU A 94 1.31 2.63 -16.91
CA LEU A 94 1.21 1.16 -16.90
C LEU A 94 -0.15 0.70 -17.44
N GLN A 95 -1.24 1.35 -17.05
CA GLN A 95 -2.60 1.02 -17.51
C GLN A 95 -2.77 1.21 -19.02
N THR A 96 -2.25 2.31 -19.58
CA THR A 96 -2.32 2.58 -21.04
C THR A 96 -1.57 1.54 -21.86
N ASN A 97 -0.54 0.91 -21.28
CA ASN A 97 0.28 -0.10 -21.96
C ASN A 97 -0.23 -1.53 -21.78
N THR A 98 -1.10 -1.79 -20.79
CA THR A 98 -1.48 -3.16 -20.41
C THR A 98 -2.97 -3.47 -20.53
N ASN A 99 -3.85 -2.50 -20.81
CA ASN A 99 -5.31 -2.70 -20.74
C ASN A 99 -5.78 -3.31 -19.39
N LEU A 100 -4.99 -3.23 -18.32
CA LEU A 100 -5.38 -3.66 -16.98
C LEU A 100 -6.06 -2.51 -16.24
N SER A 101 -7.32 -2.69 -15.83
CA SER A 101 -8.07 -1.70 -15.05
C SER A 101 -7.75 -1.78 -13.56
N TYR A 102 -6.54 -1.38 -13.16
CA TYR A 102 -6.26 -1.17 -11.73
C TYR A 102 -6.92 0.12 -11.26
N VAL A 103 -8.21 0.09 -10.95
CA VAL A 103 -8.86 1.21 -10.24
C VAL A 103 -8.31 1.22 -8.82
N THR A 104 -7.18 1.89 -8.60
CA THR A 104 -6.62 2.05 -7.25
C THR A 104 -7.63 2.83 -6.40
N PRO A 105 -8.03 2.31 -5.22
CA PRO A 105 -8.93 3.03 -4.33
C PRO A 105 -8.42 4.43 -3.95
N LEU A 106 -7.10 4.63 -3.92
CA LEU A 106 -6.43 5.93 -3.73
C LEU A 106 -6.86 7.00 -4.76
N GLN A 107 -7.03 6.63 -6.03
CA GLN A 107 -7.49 7.57 -7.07
C GLN A 107 -8.94 8.02 -6.86
N LYS A 108 -9.75 7.20 -6.19
CA LYS A 108 -11.16 7.53 -5.88
C LYS A 108 -11.28 8.47 -4.69
N PHE A 109 -10.32 8.44 -3.76
CA PHE A 109 -10.28 9.34 -2.60
C PHE A 109 -9.78 10.75 -2.93
N LEU A 110 -8.92 10.91 -3.94
CA LEU A 110 -8.36 12.22 -4.33
C LEU A 110 -9.21 12.97 -5.39
N LYS A 111 -10.15 12.29 -6.03
CA LYS A 111 -11.04 12.86 -7.07
C LYS A 111 -12.41 13.29 -6.55
N LYS A 112 -12.56 13.50 -5.23
CA LYS A 112 -13.82 13.90 -4.60
C LYS A 112 -13.70 15.24 -3.88
#